data_AF-A0A832J4S7-F1
#
_entry.id   AF-A0A832J4S7-F1
#
_cell.length_a   1.000
_cell.length_b   1.000
_cell.length_c   1.000
_cell.angle_alpha   90.00
_cell.angle_beta   90.00
_cell.angle_gamma   90.00
#
_symmetry.space_group_name_H-M   'P 1'
#
loop_
_entity.id
_entity.type
_entity.pdbx_description
1 polymer ?
#
loop_
_entity_poly.entity_id
_entity_poly.type
_entity_poly.pdbx_seq_one_letter_code
_entity_poly.pdbx_strand_id
1 'polypeptide(L)'
;MELITGCKLIIRSVTEDGRKFRPSDWIERISTTMATFGKDNRLHYSNDVRPGMVDGEKCLLVENSVKESNPSAFEYIMAFVKANRLQMSQVCETKISELSDSQKSEAS
;
A
#
# COMPACT_ATOMS: atom_id res chain seq x y z
N MET A 1 -14.27 -6.32 7.89
CA MET A 1 -12.95 -6.65 7.30
C MET A 1 -11.97 -6.73 8.45
N GLU A 2 -11.55 -7.94 8.79
CA GLU A 2 -10.47 -8.14 9.76
C GLU A 2 -9.15 -7.84 9.05
N LEU A 3 -8.34 -6.96 9.64
CA LEU A 3 -7.01 -6.62 9.13
C LEU A 3 -5.99 -7.38 9.97
N ILE A 4 -5.01 -7.97 9.30
CA ILE A 4 -3.95 -8.76 9.93
C ILE A 4 -2.74 -7.84 10.13
N THR A 5 -2.17 -7.81 11.33
CA THR A 5 -0.98 -7.00 11.65
C THR A 5 0.23 -7.45 10.83
N GLY A 6 1.02 -6.51 10.31
CA GLY A 6 2.16 -6.81 9.41
C GLY A 6 1.77 -7.03 7.94
N CYS A 7 0.56 -6.62 7.56
CA CYS A 7 0.10 -6.63 6.19
C CYS A 7 -0.18 -5.22 5.68
N LYS A 8 -0.22 -5.09 4.36
CA LYS A 8 -0.57 -3.88 3.63
C LYS A 8 -1.69 -4.15 2.64
N LEU A 9 -2.50 -3.13 2.41
CA LEU A 9 -3.50 -3.11 1.36
C LEU A 9 -2.89 -2.56 0.07
N ILE A 10 -3.21 -3.20 -1.04
CA ILE A 10 -2.87 -2.78 -2.39
C ILE A 10 -4.16 -2.39 -3.07
N ILE A 11 -4.31 -1.10 -3.36
CA ILE A 11 -5.49 -0.56 -4.05
C ILE A 11 -5.08 -0.24 -5.49
N ARG A 12 -5.64 -0.97 -6.45
CA ARG A 12 -5.29 -0.85 -7.87
C ARG A 12 -6.07 0.29 -8.55
N SER A 13 -5.53 0.81 -9.64
CA SER A 13 -6.21 1.76 -10.53
C SER A 13 -7.22 1.08 -11.46
N VAL A 14 -7.88 0.04 -10.98
CA VAL A 14 -8.83 -0.81 -11.71
C VAL A 14 -10.05 -1.01 -10.82
N THR A 15 -11.23 -0.87 -11.38
CA THR A 15 -12.49 -1.11 -10.68
C THR A 15 -12.79 -2.60 -10.57
N GLU A 16 -13.68 -3.00 -9.66
CA GLU A 16 -14.11 -4.39 -9.47
C GLU A 16 -14.59 -5.06 -10.76
N ASP A 17 -15.17 -4.29 -11.68
CA ASP A 17 -15.63 -4.76 -13.00
C ASP A 17 -14.53 -4.69 -14.10
N GLY A 18 -13.27 -4.49 -13.71
CA GLY A 18 -12.11 -4.59 -14.59
C GLY A 18 -11.81 -3.35 -15.43
N ARG A 19 -12.47 -2.22 -15.19
CA ARG A 19 -12.21 -0.98 -15.95
C ARG A 19 -11.09 -0.17 -15.31
N LYS A 20 -10.29 0.50 -16.14
CA LYS A 20 -9.26 1.42 -15.66
C LYS A 20 -9.91 2.65 -15.00
N PHE A 21 -9.57 2.90 -13.74
CA PHE A 21 -10.03 4.06 -13.00
C PHE A 21 -9.32 5.34 -13.48
N ARG A 22 -10.06 6.45 -13.49
CA ARG A 22 -9.58 7.78 -13.90
C ARG A 22 -10.07 8.84 -12.91
N PRO A 23 -9.32 9.93 -12.72
CA PRO A 23 -8.09 10.28 -13.42
C PRO A 23 -6.88 9.45 -12.94
N SER A 24 -5.80 9.36 -13.72
CA SER A 24 -4.63 8.52 -13.37
C SER A 24 -3.73 9.10 -12.27
N ASP A 25 -3.96 10.35 -11.88
CA ASP A 25 -3.24 11.05 -10.82
C ASP A 25 -3.93 10.91 -9.44
N TRP A 26 -4.96 10.06 -9.32
CA TRP A 26 -5.71 9.89 -8.08
C TRP A 26 -4.86 9.39 -6.90
N ILE A 27 -3.85 8.56 -7.18
CA ILE A 27 -2.94 8.02 -6.17
C ILE A 27 -2.12 9.17 -5.59
N GLU A 28 -1.54 10.00 -6.46
CA GLU A 28 -0.78 11.17 -6.09
C GLU A 28 -1.65 12.15 -5.29
N ARG A 29 -2.92 12.36 -5.67
CA ARG A 29 -3.87 13.20 -4.91
C ARG A 29 -4.13 12.67 -3.50
N ILE A 30 -4.35 11.36 -3.34
CA ILE A 30 -4.56 10.78 -2.00
C ILE A 30 -3.28 10.84 -1.19
N SER A 31 -2.13 10.45 -1.76
CA SER A 31 -0.86 10.44 -1.04
C SER A 31 -0.44 11.86 -0.61
N THR A 32 -0.67 12.88 -1.44
CA THR A 32 -0.37 14.28 -1.07
C THR A 32 -1.30 14.82 0.01
N THR A 33 -2.57 14.41 0.03
CA THR A 33 -3.51 14.77 1.11
C THR A 33 -3.03 14.24 2.47
N MET A 34 -2.29 13.13 2.47
CA MET A 34 -1.74 12.49 3.67
C MET A 34 -0.27 12.84 3.92
N ALA A 35 0.31 13.75 3.14
CA ALA A 35 1.71 14.13 3.25
C ALA A 35 1.90 15.30 4.22
N THR A 36 3.11 15.41 4.77
CA THR A 36 3.51 16.53 5.63
C THR A 36 4.63 17.33 4.97
N PHE A 37 4.71 18.63 5.30
CA PHE A 37 5.81 19.47 4.88
C PHE A 37 6.99 19.29 5.83
N GLY A 38 8.14 18.89 5.28
CA GLY A 38 9.39 18.78 6.01
C GLY A 38 10.02 20.15 6.25
N LYS A 39 11.02 20.20 7.15
CA LYS A 39 11.80 21.43 7.44
C LYS A 39 12.60 21.94 6.22
N ASP A 40 12.73 21.11 5.19
CA ASP A 40 13.34 21.39 3.89
C ASP A 40 12.36 21.98 2.87
N ASN A 41 11.12 22.30 3.28
CA ASN A 41 10.02 22.72 2.40
C ASN A 41 9.67 21.69 1.31
N ARG A 42 10.02 20.41 1.51
CA ARG A 42 9.63 19.32 0.62
C ARG A 42 8.43 18.57 1.19
N LEU A 43 7.59 18.06 0.30
CA LEU A 43 6.44 17.24 0.67
C LEU A 43 6.92 15.81 0.87
N HIS A 44 6.75 15.29 2.09
CA HIS A 44 7.12 13.92 2.45
C HIS A 44 5.84 13.09 2.56
N TYR A 45 5.70 12.10 1.69
CA TYR A 45 4.62 11.12 1.82
C TYR A 45 4.77 10.35 3.13
N SER A 46 3.64 10.03 3.77
CA SER A 46 3.68 9.07 4.87
C SER A 46 4.21 7.73 4.35
N ASN A 47 5.12 7.10 5.08
CA ASN A 47 5.56 5.73 4.76
C ASN A 47 4.37 4.76 4.75
N ASP A 48 3.32 5.08 5.52
CA ASP A 48 2.16 4.23 5.71
C ASP A 48 1.12 4.36 4.59
N VAL A 49 1.13 5.46 3.82
CA VAL A 49 0.23 5.69 2.68
C VAL A 49 1.01 6.29 1.52
N ARG A 50 1.33 5.49 0.51
CA ARG A 50 2.25 5.90 -0.56
C ARG A 50 1.91 5.31 -1.93
N PRO A 51 2.35 5.96 -3.01
CA PRO A 51 2.29 5.36 -4.34
C PRO A 51 3.18 4.12 -4.43
N GLY A 52 2.74 3.12 -5.19
CA GLY A 52 3.50 1.92 -5.52
C GLY A 52 3.25 1.46 -6.95
N MET A 53 3.97 0.42 -7.36
CA MET A 53 3.82 -0.24 -8.65
C MET A 53 3.63 -1.73 -8.42
N VAL A 54 2.57 -2.30 -8.97
CA VAL A 54 2.27 -3.74 -8.94
C VAL A 54 1.88 -4.16 -10.34
N ASP A 55 2.55 -5.19 -10.88
CA ASP A 55 2.31 -5.69 -12.25
C ASP A 55 2.40 -4.61 -13.35
N GLY A 56 3.25 -3.59 -13.15
CA GLY A 56 3.41 -2.47 -14.08
C GLY A 56 2.32 -1.39 -13.98
N GLU A 57 1.37 -1.52 -13.06
CA GLU A 57 0.32 -0.54 -12.80
C GLU A 57 0.56 0.25 -11.51
N LYS A 58 0.24 1.55 -11.55
CA LYS A 58 0.25 2.38 -10.35
C LYS A 58 -0.86 1.95 -9.40
N CYS A 59 -0.50 1.76 -8.13
CA CYS A 59 -1.40 1.45 -7.03
C CYS A 59 -1.14 2.35 -5.83
N LEU A 60 -2.12 2.45 -4.93
CA LEU A 60 -1.93 3.02 -3.59
C LEU A 60 -1.62 1.88 -2.62
N LEU A 61 -0.50 2.02 -1.91
CA LEU A 61 -0.10 1.11 -0.83
C LEU A 61 -0.49 1.73 0.51
N VAL A 62 -1.18 0.96 1.35
CA VAL A 62 -1.66 1.39 2.66
C VAL A 62 -1.26 0.36 3.70
N GLU A 63 -0.38 0.72 4.63
CA GLU A 63 -0.01 -0.15 5.75
C GLU A 63 -1.21 -0.33 6.69
N ASN A 64 -1.40 -1.53 7.23
CA ASN A 64 -2.53 -1.77 8.16
C ASN A 64 -2.41 -0.93 9.45
N SER A 65 -1.19 -0.51 9.82
CA SER A 65 -0.93 0.38 10.96
C SER A 65 -1.65 1.72 10.86
N VAL A 66 -1.99 2.20 9.65
CA VAL A 66 -2.73 3.46 9.45
C VAL A 66 -4.05 3.46 10.20
N LYS A 67 -4.71 2.30 10.30
CA LYS A 67 -5.99 2.20 11.02
C LYS A 67 -5.88 2.61 12.49
N GLU A 68 -4.73 2.36 13.11
CA GLU A 68 -4.48 2.70 14.52
C GLU A 68 -3.81 4.07 14.64
N SER A 69 -2.84 4.38 13.79
CA SER A 69 -2.07 5.63 13.86
C SER A 69 -2.83 6.85 13.34
N ASN A 70 -3.70 6.67 12.34
CA ASN A 70 -4.54 7.72 11.77
C ASN A 70 -5.88 7.14 11.26
N PRO A 71 -6.82 6.84 12.19
CA PRO A 71 -8.10 6.22 11.84
C PRO A 71 -8.91 7.01 10.80
N SER A 72 -8.88 8.35 10.87
CA SER A 72 -9.60 9.21 9.94
C SER A 72 -9.06 9.12 8.51
N ALA A 73 -7.74 9.05 8.35
CA ALA A 73 -7.13 8.83 7.03
C ALA A 73 -7.49 7.44 6.48
N PHE A 74 -7.45 6.41 7.33
CA PHE A 74 -7.84 5.06 6.94
C PHE A 74 -9.30 5.03 6.46
N GLU A 75 -10.21 5.62 7.23
CA GLU A 75 -11.64 5.69 6.88
C GLU A 75 -11.87 6.44 5.57
N TYR A 76 -11.21 7.58 5.38
CA TYR A 76 -11.26 8.34 4.13
C TYR A 76 -10.85 7.48 2.92
N ILE A 77 -9.73 6.75 3.02
CA ILE A 77 -9.25 5.90 1.94
C ILE A 77 -10.24 4.76 1.67
N MET A 78 -10.74 4.10 2.71
CA MET A 78 -11.71 3.01 2.57
C MET A 78 -13.03 3.48 1.94
N ALA A 79 -13.51 4.66 2.35
CA ALA A 79 -14.68 5.29 1.76
C ALA A 79 -14.46 5.60 0.26
N PHE A 80 -13.29 6.14 -0.09
CA PHE A 80 -12.91 6.41 -1.48
C PHE A 80 -12.87 5.15 -2.33
N VAL A 81 -12.23 4.08 -1.83
CA VAL A 81 -12.14 2.77 -2.50
C VAL A 81 -13.53 2.21 -2.77
N LYS A 82 -14.41 2.23 -1.75
CA LYS A 82 -15.77 1.71 -1.86
C LYS A 82 -16.63 2.52 -2.82
N ALA A 83 -16.59 3.85 -2.73
CA ALA A 83 -17.37 4.74 -3.58
C ALA A 83 -17.01 4.59 -5.07
N ASN A 84 -15.73 4.33 -5.37
CA ASN A 84 -15.23 4.16 -6.73
C ASN A 84 -15.13 2.69 -7.15
N ARG A 85 -15.53 1.75 -6.29
CA ARG A 85 -15.47 0.31 -6.52
C ARG A 85 -14.08 -0.14 -6.98
N LEU A 86 -13.02 0.35 -6.34
CA LEU A 86 -11.65 -0.02 -6.69
C LEU A 86 -11.30 -1.41 -6.20
N GLN A 87 -10.54 -2.15 -6.99
CA GLN A 87 -9.98 -3.42 -6.56
C GLN A 87 -8.97 -3.19 -5.45
N MET A 88 -9.12 -3.97 -4.39
CA MET A 88 -8.24 -3.96 -3.23
C MET A 88 -7.87 -5.39 -2.85
N SER A 89 -6.59 -5.62 -2.60
CA SER A 89 -6.08 -6.88 -2.04
C SER A 89 -5.21 -6.61 -0.82
N GLN A 90 -5.05 -7.63 0.02
CA GLN A 90 -4.18 -7.58 1.18
C GLN A 90 -2.97 -8.49 0.95
N VAL A 91 -1.78 -7.98 1.28
CA VAL A 91 -0.53 -8.75 1.23
C VAL A 91 0.14 -8.68 2.59
N CYS A 92 0.43 -9.85 3.14
CA CYS A 92 1.14 -10.00 4.41
C CYS A 92 2.58 -10.44 4.13
N GLU A 93 3.55 -9.83 4.79
CA GLU A 93 4.92 -10.34 4.73
C GLU A 93 4.99 -11.62 5.54
N THR A 94 5.12 -12.75 4.86
CA THR A 94 5.58 -13.99 5.52
C THR A 94 7.05 -13.77 5.85
N LYS A 95 7.39 -13.62 7.14
CA LYS A 95 8.79 -13.66 7.57
C LYS A 95 9.36 -15.04 7.24
N ILE A 96 10.02 -15.18 6.10
CA ILE A 96 10.94 -16.30 5.85
C ILE A 96 12.28 -15.85 6.43
N SER A 97 12.41 -15.92 7.75
CA SER A 97 13.72 -15.88 8.41
C SER A 97 14.20 -17.32 8.62
N GLU A 98 15.31 -17.64 7.96
CA GLU A 98 16.24 -18.74 8.23
C GLU A 98 15.88 -20.16 7.73
N LEU A 99 16.35 -20.50 6.52
CA LEU A 99 16.83 -21.83 6.12
C LEU A 99 17.59 -21.72 4.78
N SER A 100 18.79 -21.14 4.80
CA SER A 100 19.84 -21.48 3.82
C SER A 100 21.23 -21.04 4.30
N ASP A 101 21.64 -21.51 5.48
CA ASP A 101 23.05 -21.77 5.75
C ASP A 101 23.19 -23.29 5.94
N SER A 102 23.44 -24.02 4.85
CA SER A 102 24.09 -25.34 4.85
C SER A 102 24.10 -25.93 3.43
N GLN A 103 25.05 -25.51 2.59
CA GLN A 103 25.75 -26.41 1.65
C GLN A 103 27.16 -25.87 1.35
N LYS A 104 28.08 -26.09 2.30
CA LYS A 104 29.53 -26.18 2.03
C LYS A 104 30.11 -27.33 2.87
N SER A 105 30.01 -28.55 2.35
CA SER A 105 30.96 -29.64 2.63
C SER A 105 30.60 -30.85 1.76
N GLU A 106 31.40 -31.10 0.73
CA GLU A 106 31.87 -32.41 0.22
C GLU A 106 32.16 -32.31 -1.28
N ALA A 107 33.45 -32.21 -1.59
CA ALA A 107 34.15 -32.88 -2.71
C ALA A 107 35.41 -32.09 -3.10
N SER A 108 36.52 -32.37 -2.42
CA SER A 108 37.87 -32.52 -3.00
C SER A 108 38.75 -33.28 -2.01
#